data_AF-A0A5J4YGG1-F1
#
_entry.id   AF-A0A5J4YGG1-F1
#
_cell.length_a   1.000
_cell.length_b   1.000
_cell.length_c   1.000
_cell.angle_alpha   90.00
_cell.angle_beta   90.00
_cell.angle_gamma   90.00
#
_symmetry.space_group_name_H-M   'P 1'
#
loop_
_entity.id
_entity.type
_entity.pdbx_description
1 polymer ?
#
loop_
_entity_poly.entity_id
_entity_poly.type
_entity_poly.pdbx_seq_one_letter_code
_entity_poly.pdbx_strand_id
1 'polypeptide(L)'
;LHAVSGCSQMQAIFGGARAAFSHSQKAVQSVAESALPLWSRQSTQLTSAYSASGSAVGAACLLAKRHCHSGTFNIALNTHQVRHLVQTVLTSNTAGQGRGFAAQAIIRSVPRLQHVIKRKQSTLAATLPGAHSAVAHQQQRLSGALAQTAGLSNSARKQVGWWLAGCSGWVFSMVVLGGMTRLTRSGLSMTDWKFTGERPPQSLAEWQVEFEKYKQSPEYRKVNRRMSLDEFKFIYWMEYAHRMWGRALGFVFAVPAVYFGVRGYINMALAKSLGLFFLMGGTQGLVGWWMVKSGLQEPKSEWDTPRVSPYRLAAHLTSAFVIYSGLLWTTLNMFFPTSAAAVAPSSAVAGTAALRKVAHPLAALIAITAISGVFVAGMDAGHAYNDFPYMNGRWVPDEYWAVQGWRGFFENTAAVQLHHRLLASTTLISVLTTWAVFRGKVLPHASRQLLNGLAAVTALQVTLGITNSDDLMLPASLGSCTSGRCTHRFSLWSWR
;
A
#
# COMPACT_ATOMS: atom_id res chain seq x y z
N LEU A 1 -4.38 41.23 -3.32
CA LEU A 1 -5.67 40.70 -3.84
C LEU A 1 -5.59 39.29 -4.44
N HIS A 2 -4.42 38.67 -4.59
CA HIS A 2 -4.29 37.26 -5.03
C HIS A 2 -4.27 36.19 -3.91
N ALA A 3 -4.49 36.58 -2.65
CA ALA A 3 -4.52 35.64 -1.50
C ALA A 3 -5.92 35.06 -1.19
N VAL A 4 -6.98 35.55 -1.84
CA VAL A 4 -8.37 35.16 -1.54
C VAL A 4 -8.85 33.98 -2.41
N SER A 5 -8.18 33.69 -3.53
CA SER A 5 -8.57 32.60 -4.45
C SER A 5 -8.19 31.19 -3.96
N GLY A 6 -7.28 31.07 -2.98
CA GLY A 6 -6.89 29.77 -2.41
C GLY A 6 -7.85 29.27 -1.32
N CYS A 7 -8.59 30.17 -0.67
CA CYS A 7 -9.50 29.84 0.43
C CYS A 7 -10.87 29.32 -0.08
N SER A 8 -11.34 29.84 -1.22
CA SER A 8 -12.60 29.42 -1.84
C SER A 8 -12.55 27.99 -2.41
N GLN A 9 -11.38 27.55 -2.91
CA GLN A 9 -11.19 26.17 -3.37
C GLN A 9 -11.14 25.15 -2.22
N MET A 10 -10.62 25.52 -1.04
CA MET A 10 -10.67 24.64 0.14
C MET A 10 -12.08 24.53 0.71
N GLN A 11 -12.85 25.62 0.77
CA GLN A 11 -14.23 25.59 1.29
C GLN A 11 -15.18 24.73 0.43
N ALA A 12 -15.01 24.70 -0.89
CA ALA A 12 -15.78 23.82 -1.78
C ALA A 12 -15.51 22.33 -1.52
N ILE A 13 -14.26 21.96 -1.20
CA ILE A 13 -13.85 20.58 -0.90
C ILE A 13 -14.43 20.12 0.45
N PHE A 14 -14.43 20.99 1.47
CA PHE A 14 -15.01 20.67 2.79
C PHE A 14 -16.56 20.67 2.78
N GLY A 15 -17.19 21.50 1.95
CA GLY A 15 -18.65 21.54 1.78
C GLY A 15 -19.23 20.26 1.16
N GLY A 16 -18.58 19.72 0.13
CA GLY A 16 -18.98 18.46 -0.51
C GLY A 16 -18.88 17.23 0.40
N ALA A 17 -17.86 17.18 1.26
CA ALA A 17 -17.68 16.09 2.22
C ALA A 17 -18.76 16.05 3.32
N ARG A 18 -19.26 17.21 3.75
CA ARG A 18 -20.29 17.32 4.79
C ARG A 18 -21.68 16.87 4.30
N ALA A 19 -22.02 17.18 3.05
CA ALA A 19 -23.28 16.78 2.43
C ALA A 19 -23.35 15.26 2.20
N ALA A 20 -22.24 14.65 1.76
CA ALA A 20 -22.13 13.19 1.58
C ALA A 20 -22.28 12.42 2.91
N PHE A 21 -21.78 12.99 4.01
CA PHE A 21 -21.87 12.37 5.34
C PHE A 21 -23.30 12.36 5.90
N SER A 22 -24.04 13.47 5.73
CA SER A 22 -25.44 13.58 6.17
C SER A 22 -26.39 12.61 5.42
N HIS A 23 -26.17 12.41 4.12
CA HIS A 23 -26.97 11.47 3.33
C HIS A 23 -26.73 10.00 3.74
N SER A 24 -25.50 9.66 4.13
CA SER A 24 -25.16 8.31 4.58
C SER A 24 -25.79 7.94 5.94
N GLN A 25 -25.96 8.90 6.85
CA GLN A 25 -26.60 8.64 8.15
C GLN A 25 -28.10 8.35 8.02
N LYS A 26 -28.81 9.09 7.15
CA LYS A 26 -30.25 8.88 6.91
C LYS A 26 -30.55 7.53 6.26
N ALA A 27 -29.66 7.05 5.38
CA ALA A 27 -29.79 5.73 4.74
C ALA A 27 -29.59 4.57 5.74
N VAL A 28 -28.70 4.71 6.72
CA VAL A 28 -28.46 3.67 7.75
C VAL A 28 -29.61 3.58 8.74
N GLN A 29 -30.27 4.70 9.06
CA GLN A 29 -31.39 4.73 9.99
C GLN A 29 -32.65 4.06 9.39
N SER A 30 -32.90 4.25 8.09
CA SER A 30 -33.99 3.57 7.36
C SER A 30 -33.86 2.04 7.29
N VAL A 31 -32.64 1.51 7.26
CA VAL A 31 -32.38 0.05 7.21
C VAL A 31 -32.51 -0.59 8.59
N ALA A 32 -32.22 0.16 9.66
CA ALA A 32 -32.35 -0.35 11.03
C ALA A 32 -33.83 -0.52 11.44
N GLU A 33 -34.70 0.39 11.02
CA GLU A 33 -36.14 0.37 11.37
C GLU A 33 -36.94 -0.72 10.65
N SER A 34 -36.45 -1.21 9.50
CA SER A 34 -37.12 -2.26 8.71
C SER A 34 -36.74 -3.70 9.09
N ALA A 35 -35.63 -3.92 9.81
CA ALA A 35 -35.09 -5.26 10.08
C ALA A 35 -35.52 -5.86 11.44
N LEU A 36 -35.92 -5.04 12.41
CA LEU A 36 -36.25 -5.46 13.78
C LEU A 36 -37.50 -6.36 13.92
N PRO A 37 -38.59 -6.20 13.14
CA PRO A 37 -39.79 -7.04 13.28
C PRO A 37 -39.66 -8.44 12.66
N LEU A 38 -38.71 -8.65 11.74
CA LEU A 38 -38.52 -9.92 11.02
C LEU A 38 -37.74 -10.96 11.84
N TRP A 39 -36.90 -10.51 12.78
CA TRP A 39 -36.07 -11.38 13.60
C TRP A 39 -36.84 -12.06 14.74
N SER A 40 -37.88 -11.42 15.28
CA SER A 40 -38.69 -11.98 16.37
C SER A 40 -39.65 -13.09 15.92
N ARG A 41 -40.05 -13.13 14.65
CA ARG A 41 -40.94 -14.19 14.10
C ARG A 41 -40.20 -15.50 13.81
N GLN A 42 -38.91 -15.47 13.47
CA GLN A 42 -38.13 -16.68 13.17
C GLN A 42 -37.70 -17.45 14.42
N SER A 43 -37.52 -16.78 15.58
CA SER A 43 -37.12 -17.45 16.83
C SER A 43 -38.22 -18.36 17.41
N THR A 44 -39.48 -18.02 17.19
CA THR A 44 -40.64 -18.72 17.78
C THR A 44 -41.00 -20.00 17.00
N GLN A 45 -40.70 -20.06 15.69
CA GLN A 45 -40.94 -21.27 14.88
C GLN A 45 -39.91 -22.37 15.15
N LEU A 46 -38.64 -22.00 15.41
CA LEU A 46 -37.56 -22.94 15.69
C LEU A 46 -37.72 -23.68 17.04
N THR A 47 -38.47 -23.11 17.99
CA THR A 47 -38.69 -23.72 19.31
C THR A 47 -39.77 -24.80 19.30
N SER A 48 -40.79 -24.70 18.44
CA SER A 48 -41.84 -25.73 18.35
C SER A 48 -41.37 -27.00 17.62
N ALA A 49 -40.43 -26.88 16.68
CA ALA A 49 -39.90 -28.02 15.92
C ALA A 49 -39.08 -29.00 16.76
N TYR A 50 -38.52 -28.55 17.90
CA TYR A 50 -37.67 -29.37 18.76
C TYR A 50 -38.44 -30.22 19.79
N SER A 51 -39.68 -29.89 20.16
CA SER A 51 -40.46 -30.68 21.12
C SER A 51 -41.09 -31.95 20.53
N ALA A 52 -41.15 -32.07 19.20
CA ALA A 52 -41.84 -33.16 18.51
C ALA A 52 -40.94 -34.36 18.15
N SER A 53 -39.61 -34.25 18.27
CA SER A 53 -38.68 -35.33 17.92
C SER A 53 -38.14 -36.02 19.18
N GLY A 54 -38.80 -37.10 19.60
CA GLY A 54 -38.46 -37.93 20.77
C GLY A 54 -37.11 -38.66 20.68
N SER A 55 -36.02 -37.94 20.42
CA SER A 55 -34.66 -38.48 20.37
C SER A 55 -33.95 -38.29 21.73
N ALA A 56 -33.00 -39.18 22.04
CA ALA A 56 -32.14 -39.10 23.23
C ALA A 56 -31.42 -37.74 23.38
N VAL A 57 -31.29 -36.98 22.29
CA VAL A 57 -30.75 -35.61 22.27
C VAL A 57 -31.72 -34.59 22.88
N GLY A 58 -33.04 -34.78 22.68
CA GLY A 58 -34.08 -33.97 23.33
C GLY A 58 -34.10 -34.16 24.85
N ALA A 59 -33.93 -35.40 25.32
CA ALA A 59 -33.81 -35.73 26.74
C ALA A 59 -32.56 -35.12 27.38
N ALA A 60 -31.41 -35.14 26.69
CA ALA A 60 -30.16 -34.52 27.16
C ALA A 60 -30.25 -32.99 27.22
N CYS A 61 -30.97 -32.36 26.28
CA CYS A 61 -31.18 -30.91 26.27
C CYS A 61 -32.14 -30.46 27.38
N LEU A 62 -33.17 -31.27 27.69
CA LEU A 62 -34.08 -31.04 28.81
C LEU A 62 -33.40 -31.23 30.17
N LEU A 63 -32.49 -32.22 30.30
CA LEU A 63 -31.66 -32.42 31.50
C LEU A 63 -30.67 -31.27 31.72
N ALA A 64 -30.03 -30.77 30.65
CA ALA A 64 -29.16 -29.60 30.72
C ALA A 64 -29.91 -28.32 31.14
N LYS A 65 -31.16 -28.16 30.71
CA LYS A 65 -32.01 -27.02 31.10
C LYS A 65 -32.50 -27.12 32.56
N ARG A 66 -32.77 -28.33 33.07
CA ARG A 66 -33.14 -28.56 34.49
C ARG A 66 -31.96 -28.42 35.46
N HIS A 67 -30.71 -28.62 35.02
CA HIS A 67 -29.53 -28.56 35.91
C HIS A 67 -28.72 -27.26 35.80
N CYS A 68 -29.02 -26.39 34.84
CA CYS A 68 -28.47 -25.03 34.79
C CYS A 68 -28.95 -24.16 35.98
N HIS A 69 -30.02 -24.57 36.66
CA HIS A 69 -30.54 -23.88 37.85
C HIS A 69 -29.88 -24.31 39.17
N SER A 70 -29.07 -25.37 39.22
CA SER A 70 -28.56 -25.95 40.47
C SER A 70 -27.03 -26.05 40.62
N GLY A 71 -26.24 -25.48 39.71
CA GLY A 71 -24.85 -25.09 40.02
C GLY A 71 -23.81 -26.20 40.26
N THR A 72 -24.04 -27.46 39.86
CA THR A 72 -23.00 -28.52 39.93
C THR A 72 -23.01 -29.41 38.68
N PHE A 73 -21.87 -29.49 37.98
CA PHE A 73 -21.69 -30.33 36.79
C PHE A 73 -20.68 -31.46 37.09
N ASN A 74 -21.15 -32.71 37.18
CA ASN A 74 -20.30 -33.89 37.14
C ASN A 74 -21.05 -34.99 36.37
N ILE A 75 -20.66 -35.23 35.12
CA ILE A 75 -21.16 -36.36 34.32
C ILE A 75 -19.97 -37.25 33.97
N ALA A 76 -19.98 -38.48 34.51
CA ALA A 76 -19.05 -39.53 34.08
C ALA A 76 -19.61 -40.19 32.80
N LEU A 77 -19.05 -39.85 31.64
CA LEU A 77 -19.37 -40.51 30.36
C LEU A 77 -18.52 -41.77 30.20
N ASN A 78 -19.15 -42.87 29.77
CA ASN A 78 -18.41 -44.10 29.48
C ASN A 78 -17.68 -44.04 28.12
N THR A 79 -16.72 -44.94 27.92
CA THR A 79 -15.83 -44.98 26.75
C THR A 79 -16.55 -45.14 25.41
N HIS A 80 -17.74 -45.78 25.42
CA HIS A 80 -18.55 -45.98 24.23
C HIS A 80 -19.26 -44.69 23.80
N GLN A 81 -19.80 -43.93 24.77
CA GLN A 81 -20.44 -42.64 24.54
C GLN A 81 -19.45 -41.59 24.05
N VAL A 82 -18.21 -41.59 24.56
CA VAL A 82 -17.13 -40.71 24.09
C VAL A 82 -16.76 -41.01 22.63
N ARG A 83 -16.70 -42.30 22.25
CA ARG A 83 -16.35 -42.71 20.88
C ARG A 83 -17.41 -42.26 19.87
N HIS A 84 -18.69 -42.36 20.22
CA HIS A 84 -19.81 -41.92 19.37
C HIS A 84 -19.85 -40.40 19.20
N LEU A 85 -19.55 -39.64 20.27
CA LEU A 85 -19.49 -38.18 20.23
C LEU A 85 -18.36 -37.69 19.31
N VAL A 86 -17.17 -38.31 19.40
CA VAL A 86 -16.02 -37.97 18.55
C VAL A 86 -16.31 -38.29 17.08
N GLN A 87 -16.93 -39.43 16.78
CA GLN A 87 -17.31 -39.80 15.41
C GLN A 87 -18.29 -38.77 14.82
N THR A 88 -19.25 -38.30 15.61
CA THR A 88 -20.28 -37.34 15.18
C THR A 88 -19.71 -35.92 14.95
N VAL A 89 -18.68 -35.53 15.71
CA VAL A 89 -17.97 -34.25 15.50
C VAL A 89 -17.12 -34.28 14.23
N LEU A 90 -16.46 -35.42 13.95
CA LEU A 90 -15.65 -35.57 12.76
C LEU A 90 -16.50 -35.62 11.47
N THR A 91 -17.67 -36.23 11.51
CA THR A 91 -18.59 -36.31 10.35
C THR A 91 -19.44 -35.05 10.16
N SER A 92 -19.71 -34.27 11.22
CA SER A 92 -20.41 -32.98 11.08
C SER A 92 -19.53 -31.86 10.51
N ASN A 93 -18.21 -31.92 10.74
CA ASN A 93 -17.25 -30.98 10.14
C ASN A 93 -17.05 -31.19 8.63
N THR A 94 -17.35 -32.38 8.10
CA THR A 94 -17.28 -32.67 6.66
C THR A 94 -18.58 -32.36 5.92
N ALA A 95 -19.72 -32.29 6.63
CA ALA A 95 -21.05 -32.13 6.02
C ALA A 95 -21.66 -30.71 6.11
N GLY A 96 -20.98 -29.73 6.71
CA GLY A 96 -21.43 -28.34 6.74
C GLY A 96 -22.78 -28.09 7.44
N GLN A 97 -23.27 -29.03 8.26
CA GLN A 97 -24.48 -28.84 9.06
C GLN A 97 -24.12 -28.27 10.43
N GLY A 98 -24.83 -27.23 10.88
CA GLY A 98 -24.63 -26.46 12.12
C GLY A 98 -24.80 -27.22 13.45
N ARG A 99 -24.38 -28.48 13.52
CA ARG A 99 -24.36 -29.34 14.72
C ARG A 99 -23.07 -29.21 15.56
N GLY A 100 -22.09 -28.42 15.10
CA GLY A 100 -20.75 -28.34 15.71
C GLY A 100 -20.60 -27.47 16.96
N PHE A 101 -21.52 -26.55 17.24
CA PHE A 101 -21.34 -25.56 18.31
C PHE A 101 -21.51 -26.13 19.73
N ALA A 102 -22.48 -27.04 19.95
CA ALA A 102 -22.69 -27.66 21.26
C ALA A 102 -21.57 -28.66 21.62
N ALA A 103 -21.06 -29.40 20.62
CA ALA A 103 -20.00 -30.39 20.85
C ALA A 103 -18.63 -29.73 21.14
N GLN A 104 -18.35 -28.56 20.55
CA GLN A 104 -17.13 -27.80 20.84
C GLN A 104 -17.10 -27.23 22.27
N ALA A 105 -18.26 -26.92 22.86
CA ALA A 105 -18.36 -26.46 24.25
C ALA A 105 -18.02 -27.58 25.25
N ILE A 106 -18.44 -28.82 24.97
CA ILE A 106 -18.17 -30.02 25.80
C ILE A 106 -16.69 -30.44 25.71
N ILE A 107 -16.07 -30.33 24.53
CA ILE A 107 -14.64 -30.66 24.33
C ILE A 107 -13.72 -29.68 25.08
N ARG A 108 -14.14 -28.43 25.27
CA ARG A 108 -13.37 -27.42 26.02
C ARG A 108 -13.41 -27.62 27.54
N SER A 109 -14.39 -28.35 28.07
CA SER A 109 -14.61 -28.52 29.50
C SER A 109 -14.04 -29.83 30.08
N VAL A 110 -13.47 -30.72 29.24
CA VAL A 110 -12.89 -32.01 29.69
C VAL A 110 -11.42 -32.15 29.24
N PRO A 111 -10.42 -31.88 30.11
CA PRO A 111 -8.99 -31.88 29.77
C PRO A 111 -8.47 -33.21 29.19
N ARG A 112 -9.02 -34.36 29.65
CA ARG A 112 -8.65 -35.69 29.14
C ARG A 112 -9.04 -35.91 27.67
N LEU A 113 -10.09 -35.25 27.16
CA LEU A 113 -10.50 -35.36 25.75
C LEU A 113 -9.55 -34.60 24.81
N GLN A 114 -8.98 -33.48 25.26
CA GLN A 114 -8.07 -32.66 24.46
C GLN A 114 -6.77 -33.41 24.11
N HIS A 115 -6.26 -34.22 25.03
CA HIS A 115 -5.07 -35.05 24.79
C HIS A 115 -5.31 -36.15 23.76
N VAL A 116 -6.47 -36.82 23.79
CA VAL A 116 -6.81 -37.88 22.82
C VAL A 116 -7.03 -37.32 21.42
N ILE A 117 -7.64 -36.14 21.30
CA ILE A 117 -7.85 -35.45 20.02
C ILE A 117 -6.52 -34.97 19.45
N LYS A 118 -5.64 -34.36 20.26
CA LYS A 118 -4.28 -33.96 19.83
C LYS A 118 -3.47 -35.14 19.31
N ARG A 119 -3.54 -36.29 19.99
CA ARG A 119 -2.77 -37.51 19.63
C ARG A 119 -3.29 -38.20 18.36
N LYS A 120 -4.59 -38.08 18.05
CA LYS A 120 -5.17 -38.57 16.77
C LYS A 120 -5.00 -37.57 15.62
N GLN A 121 -5.00 -36.26 15.89
CA GLN A 121 -4.66 -35.24 14.90
C GLN A 121 -3.19 -35.35 14.46
N SER A 122 -2.27 -35.70 15.36
CA SER A 122 -0.88 -35.95 14.99
C SER A 122 -0.68 -37.22 14.15
N THR A 123 -1.55 -38.24 14.27
CA THR A 123 -1.49 -39.44 13.42
C THR A 123 -2.11 -39.23 12.05
N LEU A 124 -3.14 -38.38 11.92
CA LEU A 124 -3.72 -37.98 10.63
C LEU A 124 -2.87 -36.93 9.89
N ALA A 125 -2.07 -36.13 10.60
CA ALA A 125 -1.16 -35.14 10.00
C ALA A 125 0.06 -35.77 9.32
N ALA A 126 0.40 -37.02 9.65
CA ALA A 126 1.54 -37.75 9.09
C ALA A 126 1.32 -38.29 7.67
N THR A 127 0.09 -38.25 7.14
CA THR A 127 -0.28 -38.91 5.88
C THR A 127 -0.36 -38.00 4.65
N LEU A 128 -0.06 -36.69 4.76
CA LEU A 128 -0.12 -35.75 3.63
C LEU A 128 1.05 -34.74 3.67
N PRO A 129 2.25 -35.11 3.18
CA PRO A 129 3.36 -34.18 3.05
C PRO A 129 3.10 -33.26 1.83
N GLY A 130 2.60 -32.05 2.08
CA GLY A 130 2.38 -31.02 1.05
C GLY A 130 1.28 -30.03 1.38
N ALA A 131 0.26 -30.44 2.14
CA ALA A 131 -0.85 -29.57 2.55
C ALA A 131 -0.45 -28.59 3.68
N HIS A 132 0.49 -28.97 4.53
CA HIS A 132 0.89 -28.19 5.71
C HIS A 132 1.53 -26.84 5.37
N SER A 133 2.39 -26.77 4.34
CA SER A 133 3.08 -25.53 3.99
C SER A 133 2.16 -24.50 3.32
N ALA A 134 1.24 -24.96 2.45
CA ALA A 134 0.27 -24.09 1.78
C ALA A 134 -0.82 -23.59 2.74
N VAL A 135 -1.29 -24.45 3.65
CA VAL A 135 -2.25 -24.08 4.70
C VAL A 135 -1.60 -23.19 5.74
N ALA A 136 -0.35 -23.41 6.14
CA ALA A 136 0.37 -22.55 7.08
C ALA A 136 0.55 -21.12 6.54
N HIS A 137 0.98 -20.95 5.28
CA HIS A 137 1.10 -19.62 4.67
C HIS A 137 -0.25 -18.89 4.51
N GLN A 138 -1.33 -19.63 4.25
CA GLN A 138 -2.68 -19.05 4.17
C GLN A 138 -3.23 -18.69 5.56
N GLN A 139 -3.03 -19.55 6.56
CA GLN A 139 -3.35 -19.31 7.97
C GLN A 139 -2.59 -18.08 8.51
N GLN A 140 -1.31 -17.93 8.15
CA GLN A 140 -0.44 -16.84 8.60
C GLN A 140 -0.79 -15.48 7.99
N ARG A 141 -1.35 -15.44 6.76
CA ARG A 141 -1.87 -14.20 6.14
C ARG A 141 -3.27 -13.81 6.64
N LEU A 142 -4.14 -14.79 6.87
CA LEU A 142 -5.36 -14.58 7.65
C LEU A 142 -5.03 -14.08 9.07
N SER A 143 -3.87 -14.48 9.62
CA SER A 143 -3.40 -14.02 10.93
C SER A 143 -2.94 -12.57 10.96
N GLY A 144 -2.39 -11.99 9.88
CA GLY A 144 -1.81 -10.64 9.93
C GLY A 144 -2.84 -9.53 10.17
N ALA A 145 -3.86 -9.45 9.30
CA ALA A 145 -4.93 -8.46 9.42
C ALA A 145 -5.78 -8.68 10.68
N LEU A 146 -6.11 -9.94 10.99
CA LEU A 146 -6.84 -10.31 12.19
C LEU A 146 -6.01 -10.01 13.45
N ALA A 147 -4.70 -10.24 13.45
CA ALA A 147 -3.83 -9.91 14.60
C ALA A 147 -3.74 -8.39 14.81
N GLN A 148 -3.56 -7.60 13.74
CA GLN A 148 -3.49 -6.14 13.85
C GLN A 148 -4.80 -5.51 14.32
N THR A 149 -5.94 -6.18 14.11
CA THR A 149 -7.28 -5.66 14.49
C THR A 149 -7.88 -6.35 15.72
N ALA A 150 -7.24 -7.41 16.24
CA ALA A 150 -7.73 -8.16 17.38
C ALA A 150 -7.95 -7.28 18.60
N GLY A 151 -9.14 -7.41 19.22
CA GLY A 151 -9.51 -6.68 20.42
C GLY A 151 -9.90 -5.21 20.21
N LEU A 152 -9.81 -4.67 18.98
CA LEU A 152 -10.21 -3.30 18.69
C LEU A 152 -11.71 -3.20 18.38
N SER A 153 -12.37 -2.18 18.91
CA SER A 153 -13.74 -1.87 18.51
C SER A 153 -13.79 -1.39 17.05
N ASN A 154 -14.94 -1.54 16.40
CA ASN A 154 -15.11 -1.07 15.01
C ASN A 154 -14.85 0.43 14.85
N SER A 155 -15.19 1.24 15.86
CA SER A 155 -14.94 2.69 15.85
C SER A 155 -13.44 2.99 15.94
N ALA A 156 -12.75 2.39 16.92
CA ALA A 156 -11.31 2.56 17.10
C ALA A 156 -10.52 2.15 15.85
N ARG A 157 -10.86 0.98 15.29
CA ARG A 157 -10.28 0.47 14.05
C ARG A 157 -10.44 1.44 12.87
N LYS A 158 -11.64 2.02 12.68
CA LYS A 158 -11.87 3.01 11.61
C LYS A 158 -11.10 4.31 11.82
N GLN A 159 -10.99 4.80 13.07
CA GLN A 159 -10.22 6.01 13.39
C GLN A 159 -8.73 5.82 13.07
N VAL A 160 -8.15 4.70 13.53
CA VAL A 160 -6.76 4.32 13.21
C VAL A 160 -6.60 4.14 11.70
N GLY A 161 -7.56 3.49 11.04
CA GLY A 161 -7.56 3.31 9.58
C GLY A 161 -7.51 4.63 8.81
N TRP A 162 -8.32 5.63 9.19
CA TRP A 162 -8.30 6.95 8.53
C TRP A 162 -7.03 7.73 8.79
N TRP A 163 -6.47 7.64 10.00
CA TRP A 163 -5.16 8.22 10.30
C TRP A 163 -4.06 7.60 9.43
N LEU A 164 -3.99 6.27 9.36
CA LEU A 164 -3.01 5.59 8.51
C LEU A 164 -3.24 5.85 7.03
N ALA A 165 -4.49 6.00 6.58
CA ALA A 165 -4.81 6.43 5.22
C ALA A 165 -4.27 7.84 4.93
N GLY A 166 -4.40 8.76 5.90
CA GLY A 166 -3.79 10.08 5.85
C GLY A 166 -2.27 10.01 5.73
N CYS A 167 -1.61 9.16 6.53
CA CYS A 167 -0.17 8.93 6.43
C CYS A 167 0.24 8.33 5.08
N SER A 168 -0.49 7.35 4.54
CA SER A 168 -0.26 6.79 3.20
C SER A 168 -0.38 7.87 2.12
N GLY A 169 -1.42 8.69 2.16
CA GLY A 169 -1.60 9.82 1.25
C GLY A 169 -0.48 10.85 1.36
N TRP A 170 0.02 11.09 2.57
CA TRP A 170 1.15 11.99 2.80
C TRP A 170 2.45 11.45 2.22
N VAL A 171 2.77 10.16 2.43
CA VAL A 171 3.95 9.51 1.82
C VAL A 171 3.82 9.54 0.29
N PHE A 172 2.64 9.28 -0.25
CA PHE A 172 2.41 9.40 -1.70
C PHE A 172 2.69 10.83 -2.19
N SER A 173 2.19 11.86 -1.49
CA SER A 173 2.48 13.26 -1.84
C SER A 173 3.98 13.59 -1.75
N MET A 174 4.71 12.99 -0.79
CA MET A 174 6.16 13.11 -0.68
C MET A 174 6.87 12.53 -1.90
N VAL A 175 6.44 11.36 -2.39
CA VAL A 175 7.01 10.74 -3.61
C VAL A 175 6.81 11.65 -4.82
N VAL A 176 5.60 12.22 -4.98
CA VAL A 176 5.31 13.18 -6.07
C VAL A 176 6.19 14.43 -5.94
N LEU A 177 6.28 15.01 -4.76
CA LEU A 177 7.11 16.20 -4.50
C LEU A 177 8.60 15.93 -4.72
N GLY A 178 9.09 14.75 -4.33
CA GLY A 178 10.46 14.30 -4.60
C GLY A 178 10.72 14.12 -6.09
N GLY A 179 9.76 13.53 -6.82
CA GLY A 179 9.79 13.45 -8.28
C GLY A 179 9.87 14.82 -8.94
N MET A 180 9.05 15.78 -8.52
CA MET A 180 9.12 17.17 -9.00
C MET A 180 10.47 17.82 -8.67
N THR A 181 11.01 17.58 -7.48
CA THR A 181 12.33 18.09 -7.05
C THR A 181 13.44 17.57 -7.96
N ARG A 182 13.34 16.31 -8.40
CA ARG A 182 14.29 15.74 -9.37
C ARG A 182 14.12 16.30 -10.79
N LEU A 183 12.88 16.40 -11.28
CA LEU A 183 12.58 16.91 -12.63
C LEU A 183 12.97 18.38 -12.79
N THR A 184 12.82 19.17 -11.73
CA THR A 184 13.26 20.57 -11.66
C THR A 184 14.76 20.72 -11.40
N ARG A 185 15.50 19.61 -11.22
CA ARG A 185 16.92 19.60 -10.82
C ARG A 185 17.18 20.48 -9.58
N SER A 186 16.27 20.43 -8.61
CA SER A 186 16.39 21.21 -7.38
C SER A 186 17.01 20.44 -6.22
N GLY A 187 17.18 19.13 -6.34
CA GLY A 187 17.61 18.26 -5.23
C GLY A 187 19.04 18.45 -4.71
N LEU A 188 19.80 19.42 -5.23
CA LEU A 188 21.15 19.79 -4.81
C LEU A 188 21.29 21.29 -4.49
N SER A 189 20.16 22.01 -4.41
CA SER A 189 20.11 23.46 -4.15
C SER A 189 20.48 23.83 -2.71
N MET A 190 20.23 22.95 -1.75
CA MET A 190 20.56 23.10 -0.33
C MET A 190 21.80 22.27 0.03
N THR A 191 22.97 22.91 -0.02
CA THR A 191 24.28 22.26 0.21
C THR A 191 24.52 21.86 1.66
N ASP A 192 23.89 22.57 2.60
CA ASP A 192 23.98 22.29 4.03
C ASP A 192 22.84 21.37 4.49
N TRP A 193 23.12 20.56 5.52
CA TRP A 193 22.13 19.71 6.16
C TRP A 193 22.18 19.86 7.67
N LYS A 194 21.02 20.16 8.28
CA LYS A 194 20.83 20.22 9.73
C LYS A 194 19.78 19.21 10.16
N PHE A 195 20.06 18.45 11.22
CA PHE A 195 19.14 17.41 11.70
C PHE A 195 17.80 17.98 12.17
N THR A 196 17.74 19.18 12.75
CA THR A 196 16.50 19.82 13.23
C THR A 196 15.71 20.53 12.12
N GLY A 197 16.31 20.70 10.94
CA GLY A 197 15.82 21.64 9.93
C GLY A 197 16.31 23.06 10.20
N GLU A 198 16.12 23.93 9.21
CA GLU A 198 16.50 25.34 9.23
C GLU A 198 15.30 26.15 8.73
N ARG A 199 15.12 27.39 9.18
CA ARG A 199 14.12 28.28 8.60
C ARG A 199 14.59 28.71 7.20
N PRO A 200 13.67 28.97 6.24
CA PRO A 200 14.10 29.46 4.95
C PRO A 200 14.62 30.90 5.10
N PRO A 201 15.51 31.37 4.20
CA PRO A 201 15.97 32.75 4.19
C PRO A 201 14.79 33.72 4.04
N GLN A 202 14.78 34.78 4.85
CA GLN A 202 13.68 35.76 4.88
C GLN A 202 14.09 37.14 4.35
N SER A 203 15.38 37.49 4.45
CA SER A 203 15.92 38.75 3.94
C SER A 203 16.73 38.54 2.65
N LEU A 204 16.90 39.59 1.86
CA LEU A 204 17.75 39.55 0.66
C LEU A 204 19.20 39.17 0.99
N ALA A 205 19.73 39.65 2.13
CA ALA A 205 21.06 39.32 2.58
C ALA A 205 21.22 37.83 2.91
N GLU A 206 20.23 37.23 3.59
CA GLU A 206 20.23 35.78 3.87
C GLU A 206 20.14 34.95 2.58
N TRP A 207 19.31 35.38 1.63
CA TRP A 207 19.22 34.74 0.31
C TRP A 207 20.53 34.80 -0.45
N GLN A 208 21.24 35.93 -0.37
CA GLN A 208 22.54 36.07 -1.03
C GLN A 208 23.58 35.11 -0.43
N VAL A 209 23.60 34.94 0.89
CA VAL A 209 24.51 33.99 1.57
C VAL A 209 24.29 32.57 1.07
N GLU A 210 23.05 32.09 1.05
CA GLU A 210 22.73 30.74 0.56
C GLU A 210 23.04 30.60 -0.93
N PHE A 211 22.81 31.65 -1.73
CA PHE A 211 23.14 31.62 -3.14
C PHE A 211 24.67 31.58 -3.39
N GLU A 212 25.47 32.31 -2.60
CA GLU A 212 26.94 32.23 -2.68
C GLU A 212 27.45 30.84 -2.32
N LYS A 213 26.84 30.14 -1.35
CA LYS A 213 27.14 28.73 -1.08
C LYS A 213 26.79 27.84 -2.28
N TYR A 214 25.61 28.04 -2.87
CA TYR A 214 25.19 27.27 -4.05
C TYR A 214 26.13 27.49 -5.25
N LYS A 215 26.65 28.70 -5.45
CA LYS A 215 27.63 29.02 -6.51
C LYS A 215 28.91 28.20 -6.41
N GLN A 216 29.28 27.77 -5.19
CA GLN A 216 30.44 26.92 -4.95
C GLN A 216 30.14 25.45 -5.26
N SER A 217 28.89 25.04 -5.47
CA SER A 217 28.55 23.65 -5.83
C SER A 217 29.01 23.29 -7.25
N PRO A 218 29.29 22.01 -7.53
CA PRO A 218 29.55 21.55 -8.90
C PRO A 218 28.36 21.79 -9.83
N GLU A 219 27.12 21.68 -9.32
CA GLU A 219 25.90 21.85 -10.11
C GLU A 219 25.75 23.27 -10.66
N TYR A 220 26.01 24.30 -9.84
CA TYR A 220 26.03 25.68 -10.34
C TYR A 220 27.14 25.90 -11.37
N ARG A 221 28.35 25.40 -11.09
CA ARG A 221 29.52 25.59 -11.96
C ARG A 221 29.35 24.95 -13.34
N LYS A 222 28.74 23.76 -13.41
CA LYS A 222 28.61 22.98 -14.67
C LYS A 222 27.25 23.11 -15.35
N VAL A 223 26.13 23.17 -14.61
CA VAL A 223 24.76 23.05 -15.17
C VAL A 223 24.01 24.38 -15.12
N ASN A 224 24.05 25.05 -13.96
CA ASN A 224 23.27 26.25 -13.69
C ASN A 224 24.10 27.53 -13.77
N ARG A 225 25.13 27.55 -14.62
CA ARG A 225 26.02 28.70 -14.79
C ARG A 225 25.20 29.91 -15.24
N ARG A 226 25.36 31.03 -14.54
CA ARG A 226 24.61 32.31 -14.75
C ARG A 226 23.15 32.29 -14.27
N MET A 227 22.75 31.31 -13.46
CA MET A 227 21.44 31.34 -12.79
C MET A 227 21.29 32.63 -11.97
N SER A 228 20.13 33.25 -12.05
CA SER A 228 19.76 34.42 -11.25
C SER A 228 19.35 34.03 -9.84
N LEU A 229 19.30 35.00 -8.93
CA LEU A 229 18.85 34.75 -7.56
C LEU A 229 17.39 34.24 -7.51
N ASP A 230 16.52 34.72 -8.40
CA ASP A 230 15.11 34.32 -8.40
C ASP A 230 14.90 32.90 -8.93
N GLU A 231 15.68 32.48 -9.93
CA GLU A 231 15.74 31.07 -10.35
C GLU A 231 16.29 30.17 -9.22
N PHE A 232 17.30 30.63 -8.47
CA PHE A 232 17.81 29.91 -7.31
C PHE A 232 16.75 29.74 -6.21
N LYS A 233 15.97 30.78 -5.91
CA LYS A 233 14.87 30.69 -4.93
C LYS A 233 13.86 29.61 -5.30
N PHE A 234 13.53 29.47 -6.59
CA PHE A 234 12.60 28.44 -7.05
C PHE A 234 13.11 27.03 -6.71
N ILE A 235 14.36 26.70 -7.10
CA ILE A 235 14.92 25.38 -6.81
C ILE A 235 15.10 25.17 -5.29
N TYR A 236 15.50 26.19 -4.56
CA TYR A 236 15.61 26.14 -3.10
C TYR A 236 14.27 25.79 -2.45
N TRP A 237 13.17 26.45 -2.86
CA TRP A 237 11.85 26.20 -2.28
C TRP A 237 11.34 24.79 -2.55
N MET A 238 11.62 24.23 -3.73
CA MET A 238 11.25 22.85 -4.05
C MET A 238 11.94 21.85 -3.11
N GLU A 239 13.25 21.98 -2.94
CA GLU A 239 14.00 21.11 -2.04
C GLU A 239 13.63 21.32 -0.57
N TYR A 240 13.51 22.58 -0.15
CA TYR A 240 13.09 22.96 1.19
C TYR A 240 11.72 22.37 1.53
N ALA A 241 10.74 22.53 0.63
CA ALA A 241 9.41 21.98 0.80
C ALA A 241 9.46 20.46 0.94
N HIS A 242 10.21 19.75 0.10
CA HIS A 242 10.36 18.30 0.21
C HIS A 242 10.95 17.88 1.57
N ARG A 243 12.03 18.54 2.01
CA ARG A 243 12.68 18.26 3.30
C ARG A 243 11.75 18.54 4.48
N MET A 244 11.02 19.66 4.48
CA MET A 244 10.10 20.01 5.57
C MET A 244 8.84 19.14 5.58
N TRP A 245 8.32 18.76 4.42
CA TRP A 245 7.15 17.90 4.28
C TRP A 245 7.41 16.49 4.85
N GLY A 246 8.64 15.99 4.69
CA GLY A 246 9.09 14.74 5.32
C GLY A 246 9.20 14.84 6.85
N ARG A 247 9.66 15.98 7.37
CA ARG A 247 9.72 16.21 8.83
C ARG A 247 8.33 16.32 9.44
N ALA A 248 7.43 17.06 8.79
CA ALA A 248 6.04 17.19 9.20
C ALA A 248 5.35 15.81 9.28
N LEU A 249 5.62 14.91 8.32
CA LEU A 249 5.13 13.52 8.37
C LEU A 249 5.53 12.80 9.67
N GLY A 250 6.76 13.02 10.16
CA GLY A 250 7.22 12.45 11.42
C GLY A 250 6.29 12.81 12.59
N PHE A 251 5.85 14.07 12.67
CA PHE A 251 4.89 14.53 13.69
C PHE A 251 3.47 14.00 13.45
N VAL A 252 2.99 14.07 12.20
CA VAL A 252 1.67 13.55 11.79
C VAL A 252 1.54 12.05 12.03
N PHE A 253 2.65 11.32 12.02
CA PHE A 253 2.68 9.91 12.41
C PHE A 253 2.83 9.74 13.92
N ALA A 254 3.85 10.33 14.55
CA ALA A 254 4.17 10.06 15.95
C ALA A 254 3.09 10.53 16.94
N VAL A 255 2.54 11.73 16.75
CA VAL A 255 1.58 12.31 17.71
C VAL A 255 0.29 11.50 17.78
N PRO A 256 -0.39 11.17 16.66
CA PRO A 256 -1.55 10.30 16.72
C PRO A 256 -1.21 8.87 17.14
N ALA A 257 -0.02 8.34 16.82
CA ALA A 257 0.41 7.02 17.29
C ALA A 257 0.45 6.96 18.83
N VAL A 258 1.03 7.97 19.49
CA VAL A 258 1.04 8.07 20.95
C VAL A 258 -0.39 8.21 21.49
N TYR A 259 -1.20 9.10 20.92
CA TYR A 259 -2.60 9.27 21.31
C TYR A 259 -3.39 7.95 21.24
N PHE A 260 -3.33 7.24 20.11
CA PHE A 260 -4.03 5.96 19.95
C PHE A 260 -3.47 4.86 20.85
N GLY A 261 -2.16 4.90 21.16
CA GLY A 261 -1.53 4.00 22.11
C GLY A 261 -2.10 4.19 23.52
N VAL A 262 -2.14 5.43 24.01
CA VAL A 262 -2.69 5.79 25.34
C VAL A 262 -4.19 5.46 25.42
N ARG A 263 -4.93 5.60 24.32
CA ARG A 263 -6.37 5.26 24.25
C ARG A 263 -6.65 3.76 24.17
N GLY A 264 -5.61 2.91 24.10
CA GLY A 264 -5.77 1.46 23.93
C GLY A 264 -6.28 1.06 22.54
N TYR A 265 -6.14 1.92 21.53
CA TYR A 265 -6.56 1.65 20.15
C TYR A 265 -5.47 0.96 19.32
N ILE A 266 -4.34 0.63 19.96
CA ILE A 266 -3.21 -0.07 19.35
C ILE A 266 -2.92 -1.32 20.17
N ASN A 267 -3.05 -2.49 19.53
CA ASN A 267 -2.58 -3.75 20.11
C ASN A 267 -1.11 -4.03 19.76
N MET A 268 -0.51 -5.06 20.35
CA MET A 268 0.92 -5.36 20.14
C MET A 268 1.29 -5.67 18.69
N ALA A 269 0.41 -6.33 17.92
CA ALA A 269 0.67 -6.63 16.52
C ALA A 269 0.71 -5.35 15.67
N LEU A 270 -0.24 -4.44 15.89
CA LEU A 270 -0.24 -3.13 15.25
C LEU A 270 0.95 -2.27 15.73
N ALA A 271 1.26 -2.26 17.03
CA ALA A 271 2.39 -1.52 17.58
C ALA A 271 3.72 -1.91 16.92
N LYS A 272 3.96 -3.20 16.67
CA LYS A 272 5.15 -3.68 15.95
C LYS A 272 5.21 -3.12 14.52
N SER A 273 4.09 -3.13 13.79
CA SER A 273 4.03 -2.54 12.45
C SER A 273 4.28 -1.04 12.48
N LEU A 274 3.67 -0.31 13.40
CA LEU A 274 3.86 1.13 13.55
C LEU A 274 5.29 1.48 13.95
N GLY A 275 5.89 0.74 14.87
CA GLY A 275 7.29 0.90 15.25
C GLY A 275 8.25 0.65 14.09
N LEU A 276 7.98 -0.37 13.26
CA LEU A 276 8.74 -0.62 12.04
C LEU A 276 8.61 0.56 11.06
N PHE A 277 7.40 1.06 10.80
CA PHE A 277 7.22 2.21 9.91
C PHE A 277 7.85 3.49 10.46
N PHE A 278 7.83 3.70 11.77
CA PHE A 278 8.52 4.81 12.41
C PHE A 278 10.03 4.73 12.20
N LEU A 279 10.63 3.55 12.44
CA LEU A 279 12.05 3.32 12.23
C LEU A 279 12.43 3.51 10.76
N MET A 280 11.70 2.87 9.85
CA MET A 280 11.92 3.00 8.40
C MET A 280 11.77 4.45 7.93
N GLY A 281 10.73 5.16 8.40
CA GLY A 281 10.50 6.57 8.11
C GLY A 281 11.60 7.48 8.64
N GLY A 282 12.09 7.23 9.86
CA GLY A 282 13.26 7.93 10.40
C GLY A 282 14.51 7.70 9.54
N THR A 283 14.75 6.45 9.11
CA THR A 283 15.87 6.12 8.22
C THR A 283 15.73 6.74 6.82
N GLN A 284 14.53 7.08 6.36
CA GLN A 284 14.36 7.78 5.07
C GLN A 284 15.11 9.11 5.04
N GLY A 285 15.11 9.87 6.14
CA GLY A 285 15.86 11.12 6.22
C GLY A 285 17.37 10.90 6.06
N LEU A 286 17.90 9.81 6.63
CA LEU A 286 19.31 9.44 6.51
C LEU A 286 19.66 8.99 5.09
N VAL A 287 18.82 8.16 4.47
CA VAL A 287 19.00 7.71 3.08
C VAL A 287 18.92 8.89 2.12
N GLY A 288 17.98 9.82 2.33
CA GLY A 288 17.85 11.05 1.54
C GLY A 288 19.09 11.94 1.66
N TRP A 289 19.63 12.13 2.87
CA TRP A 289 20.90 12.84 3.07
C TRP A 289 22.07 12.14 2.36
N TRP A 290 22.18 10.81 2.49
CA TRP A 290 23.23 10.02 1.83
C TRP A 290 23.16 10.12 0.30
N MET A 291 21.94 10.21 -0.26
CA MET A 291 21.69 10.47 -1.67
C MET A 291 22.16 11.87 -2.08
N VAL A 292 21.71 12.94 -1.40
CA VAL A 292 22.11 14.34 -1.73
C VAL A 292 23.62 14.51 -1.63
N LYS A 293 24.24 13.96 -0.58
CA LYS A 293 25.70 13.99 -0.40
C LYS A 293 26.46 13.41 -1.60
N SER A 294 25.90 12.45 -2.34
CA SER A 294 26.57 11.93 -3.55
C SER A 294 26.60 12.92 -4.71
N GLY A 295 25.60 13.80 -4.83
CA GLY A 295 25.52 14.73 -5.94
C GLY A 295 26.33 16.02 -5.73
N LEU A 296 26.73 16.30 -4.48
CA LEU A 296 27.57 17.45 -4.14
C LEU A 296 29.08 17.18 -4.31
N GLN A 297 29.48 15.94 -4.62
CA GLN A 297 30.87 15.59 -4.87
C GLN A 297 31.28 15.99 -6.29
N GLU A 298 32.56 16.35 -6.47
CA GLU A 298 33.09 16.62 -7.81
C GLU A 298 32.97 15.36 -8.69
N PRO A 299 32.44 15.48 -9.92
CA PRO A 299 32.33 14.36 -10.84
C PRO A 299 33.71 13.77 -11.19
N LYS A 300 33.76 12.47 -11.47
CA LYS A 300 35.03 11.76 -11.76
C LYS A 300 35.64 12.20 -13.08
N SER A 301 34.80 12.52 -14.07
CA SER A 301 35.20 13.08 -15.36
C SER A 301 34.77 14.54 -15.46
N GLU A 302 35.54 15.34 -16.20
CA GLU A 302 35.17 16.71 -16.53
C GLU A 302 33.84 16.78 -17.28
N TRP A 303 33.57 15.79 -18.12
CA TRP A 303 32.36 15.67 -18.95
C TRP A 303 31.12 15.16 -18.20
N ASP A 304 31.29 14.66 -16.97
CA ASP A 304 30.18 14.14 -16.17
C ASP A 304 29.35 15.29 -15.58
N THR A 305 28.03 15.16 -15.72
CA THR A 305 27.06 16.05 -15.07
C THR A 305 26.98 15.75 -13.56
N PRO A 306 27.05 16.76 -12.69
CA PRO A 306 26.80 16.58 -11.27
C PRO A 306 25.38 16.07 -11.06
N ARG A 307 25.26 14.91 -10.43
CA ARG A 307 23.97 14.27 -10.14
C ARG A 307 24.12 13.32 -8.97
N VAL A 308 23.01 13.08 -8.29
CA VAL A 308 22.97 12.02 -7.27
C VAL A 308 23.20 10.65 -7.91
N SER A 309 23.84 9.75 -7.18
CA SER A 309 24.06 8.38 -7.63
C SER A 309 22.71 7.68 -7.91
N PRO A 310 22.52 7.07 -9.10
CA PRO A 310 21.30 6.34 -9.43
C PRO A 310 20.98 5.23 -8.42
N TYR A 311 22.01 4.58 -7.88
CA TYR A 311 21.86 3.55 -6.85
C TYR A 311 21.30 4.10 -5.53
N ARG A 312 21.74 5.30 -5.10
CA ARG A 312 21.25 5.93 -3.87
C ARG A 312 19.83 6.45 -4.04
N LEU A 313 19.53 6.99 -5.22
CA LEU A 313 18.17 7.39 -5.60
C LEU A 313 17.22 6.18 -5.62
N ALA A 314 17.65 5.07 -6.23
CA ALA A 314 16.91 3.80 -6.22
C ALA A 314 16.67 3.33 -4.78
N ALA A 315 17.71 3.29 -3.94
CA ALA A 315 17.55 2.89 -2.54
C ALA A 315 16.53 3.77 -1.79
N HIS A 316 16.59 5.09 -1.96
CA HIS A 316 15.67 6.03 -1.33
C HIS A 316 14.22 5.81 -1.77
N LEU A 317 13.97 5.76 -3.08
CA LEU A 317 12.61 5.64 -3.59
C LEU A 317 12.04 4.23 -3.37
N THR A 318 12.82 3.17 -3.55
CA THR A 318 12.36 1.80 -3.27
C THR A 318 11.96 1.65 -1.81
N SER A 319 12.74 2.17 -0.87
CA SER A 319 12.39 2.10 0.55
C SER A 319 11.16 2.97 0.89
N ALA A 320 10.97 4.12 0.23
CA ALA A 320 9.73 4.89 0.30
C ALA A 320 8.51 4.11 -0.21
N PHE A 321 8.63 3.36 -1.31
CA PHE A 321 7.55 2.48 -1.79
C PHE A 321 7.24 1.32 -0.84
N VAL A 322 8.24 0.75 -0.17
CA VAL A 322 8.02 -0.27 0.86
C VAL A 322 7.24 0.31 2.04
N ILE A 323 7.60 1.51 2.51
CA ILE A 323 6.87 2.21 3.59
C ILE A 323 5.43 2.52 3.15
N TYR A 324 5.25 3.12 1.98
CA TYR A 324 3.93 3.43 1.43
C TYR A 324 3.04 2.19 1.33
N SER A 325 3.57 1.12 0.73
CA SER A 325 2.86 -0.15 0.56
C SER A 325 2.51 -0.78 1.90
N GLY A 326 3.42 -0.75 2.88
CA GLY A 326 3.18 -1.26 4.22
C GLY A 326 2.11 -0.46 4.99
N LEU A 327 2.16 0.87 4.91
CA LEU A 327 1.14 1.75 5.49
C LEU A 327 -0.22 1.51 4.83
N LEU A 328 -0.27 1.49 3.49
CA LEU A 328 -1.50 1.27 2.75
C LEU A 328 -2.08 -0.11 3.04
N TRP A 329 -1.24 -1.15 3.10
CA TRP A 329 -1.65 -2.50 3.47
C TRP A 329 -2.24 -2.54 4.89
N THR A 330 -1.60 -1.86 5.85
CA THR A 330 -2.09 -1.79 7.24
C THR A 330 -3.41 -1.01 7.32
N THR A 331 -3.53 0.09 6.56
CA THR A 331 -4.78 0.84 6.37
C THR A 331 -5.91 -0.05 5.84
N LEU A 332 -5.62 -0.86 4.82
CA LEU A 332 -6.59 -1.81 4.26
C LEU A 332 -6.98 -2.89 5.27
N ASN A 333 -6.05 -3.40 6.08
CA ASN A 333 -6.36 -4.32 7.17
C ASN A 333 -7.25 -3.67 8.23
N MET A 334 -7.02 -2.38 8.52
CA MET A 334 -7.87 -1.62 9.42
C MET A 334 -9.28 -1.45 8.83
N PHE A 335 -9.48 -1.23 7.53
CA PHE A 335 -10.84 -1.12 6.99
C PHE A 335 -11.53 -2.47 6.72
N PHE A 336 -10.76 -3.47 6.32
CA PHE A 336 -11.21 -4.76 5.83
C PHE A 336 -10.47 -5.93 6.53
N PRO A 337 -10.70 -6.15 7.83
CA PRO A 337 -9.99 -7.16 8.63
C PRO A 337 -10.26 -8.59 8.14
N THR A 338 -11.43 -8.81 7.54
CA THR A 338 -11.81 -10.07 6.91
C THR A 338 -11.69 -9.92 5.40
N SER A 339 -10.90 -10.80 4.75
CA SER A 339 -10.71 -10.72 3.31
C SER A 339 -12.03 -10.87 2.54
N ALA A 340 -12.18 -10.14 1.44
CA ALA A 340 -13.36 -10.25 0.57
C ALA A 340 -13.63 -11.68 0.10
N ALA A 341 -12.59 -12.51 -0.01
CA ALA A 341 -12.69 -13.93 -0.36
C ALA A 341 -13.35 -14.79 0.73
N ALA A 342 -13.17 -14.43 2.01
CA ALA A 342 -13.70 -15.19 3.14
C ALA A 342 -15.22 -14.99 3.34
N VAL A 343 -15.76 -13.89 2.81
CA VAL A 343 -17.20 -13.57 2.81
C VAL A 343 -17.82 -13.71 1.41
N ALA A 344 -17.05 -14.17 0.42
CA ALA A 344 -17.52 -14.31 -0.94
C ALA A 344 -18.45 -15.54 -1.10
N PRO A 345 -19.41 -15.50 -2.03
CA PRO A 345 -20.15 -16.69 -2.44
C PRO A 345 -19.20 -17.80 -2.88
N SER A 346 -19.58 -19.06 -2.67
CA SER A 346 -18.79 -20.25 -3.06
C SER A 346 -18.36 -20.22 -4.52
N SER A 347 -19.23 -19.71 -5.41
CA SER A 347 -18.97 -19.52 -6.84
C SER A 347 -17.81 -18.57 -7.15
N ALA A 348 -17.49 -17.63 -6.26
CA ALA A 348 -16.41 -16.66 -6.43
C ALA A 348 -15.06 -17.13 -5.84
N VAL A 349 -15.05 -18.21 -5.06
CA VAL A 349 -13.84 -18.68 -4.35
C VAL A 349 -12.77 -19.14 -5.34
N ALA A 350 -13.14 -19.96 -6.33
CA ALA A 350 -12.21 -20.47 -7.34
C ALA A 350 -11.61 -19.35 -8.19
N GLY A 351 -12.44 -18.41 -8.65
CA GLY A 351 -12.00 -17.23 -9.39
C GLY A 351 -11.03 -16.36 -8.59
N THR A 352 -11.34 -16.14 -7.30
CA THR A 352 -10.50 -15.35 -6.40
C THR A 352 -9.16 -16.03 -6.10
N ALA A 353 -9.15 -17.36 -5.92
CA ALA A 353 -7.94 -18.13 -5.72
C ALA A 353 -7.03 -18.09 -6.96
N ALA A 354 -7.61 -18.23 -8.16
CA ALA A 354 -6.87 -18.12 -9.42
C ALA A 354 -6.29 -16.71 -9.61
N LEU A 355 -7.07 -15.65 -9.35
CA LEU A 355 -6.60 -14.27 -9.44
C LEU A 355 -5.42 -14.02 -8.49
N ARG A 356 -5.48 -14.54 -7.25
CA ARG A 356 -4.41 -14.40 -6.26
C ARG A 356 -3.08 -15.01 -6.71
N LYS A 357 -3.12 -16.15 -7.44
CA LYS A 357 -1.91 -16.79 -7.97
C LYS A 357 -1.18 -15.90 -8.99
N VAL A 358 -1.95 -15.14 -9.79
CA VAL A 358 -1.40 -14.21 -10.81
C VAL A 358 -1.07 -12.84 -10.21
N ALA A 359 -1.80 -12.41 -9.17
CA ALA A 359 -1.60 -11.09 -8.57
C ALA A 359 -0.22 -10.90 -7.92
N HIS A 360 0.38 -11.95 -7.32
CA HIS A 360 1.71 -11.86 -6.73
C HIS A 360 2.84 -11.64 -7.75
N PRO A 361 2.99 -12.46 -8.79
CA PRO A 361 4.01 -12.21 -9.81
C PRO A 361 3.74 -10.90 -10.55
N LEU A 362 2.47 -10.53 -10.78
CA LEU A 362 2.12 -9.25 -11.39
C LEU A 362 2.56 -8.06 -10.52
N ALA A 363 2.33 -8.12 -9.20
CA ALA A 363 2.80 -7.10 -8.27
C ALA A 363 4.33 -7.01 -8.24
N ALA A 364 5.04 -8.14 -8.34
CA ALA A 364 6.50 -8.14 -8.43
C ALA A 364 6.99 -7.50 -9.72
N LEU A 365 6.36 -7.80 -10.86
CA LEU A 365 6.67 -7.16 -12.15
C LEU A 365 6.45 -5.64 -12.09
N ILE A 366 5.31 -5.19 -11.56
CA ILE A 366 5.01 -3.75 -11.37
C ILE A 366 6.09 -3.10 -10.49
N ALA A 367 6.50 -3.74 -9.40
CA ALA A 367 7.55 -3.22 -8.52
C ALA A 367 8.91 -3.12 -9.25
N ILE A 368 9.29 -4.13 -10.03
CA ILE A 368 10.54 -4.12 -10.82
C ILE A 368 10.49 -3.00 -11.87
N THR A 369 9.36 -2.81 -12.56
CA THR A 369 9.16 -1.73 -13.52
C THR A 369 9.22 -0.35 -12.87
N ALA A 370 8.63 -0.18 -11.68
CA ALA A 370 8.72 1.07 -10.93
C ALA A 370 10.16 1.37 -10.50
N ILE A 371 10.92 0.34 -10.07
CA ILE A 371 12.33 0.48 -9.68
C ILE A 371 13.21 0.80 -10.89
N SER A 372 12.99 0.19 -12.05
CA SER A 372 13.77 0.50 -13.26
C SER A 372 13.57 1.95 -13.72
N GLY A 373 12.38 2.52 -13.52
CA GLY A 373 12.12 3.94 -13.78
C GLY A 373 12.97 4.89 -12.92
N VAL A 374 13.42 4.45 -11.74
CA VAL A 374 14.34 5.24 -10.89
C VAL A 374 15.71 5.38 -11.52
N PHE A 375 16.19 4.33 -12.20
CA PHE A 375 17.44 4.39 -12.94
C PHE A 375 17.31 5.32 -14.16
N VAL A 376 16.17 5.28 -14.86
CA VAL A 376 15.90 6.23 -15.96
C VAL A 376 15.98 7.68 -15.47
N ALA A 377 15.32 7.99 -14.35
CA ALA A 377 15.36 9.32 -13.75
C ALA A 377 16.75 9.68 -13.19
N GLY A 378 17.48 8.72 -12.61
CA GLY A 378 18.83 8.92 -12.11
C GLY A 378 19.85 9.19 -13.22
N MET A 379 19.66 8.57 -14.38
CA MET A 379 20.54 8.68 -15.55
C MET A 379 20.16 9.79 -16.52
N ASP A 380 19.03 10.48 -16.29
CA ASP A 380 18.39 11.40 -17.25
C ASP A 380 18.10 10.73 -18.61
N ALA A 381 17.87 9.41 -18.61
CA ALA A 381 17.76 8.61 -19.82
C ALA A 381 16.47 8.90 -20.62
N GLY A 382 15.45 9.42 -19.95
CA GLY A 382 14.21 9.88 -20.56
C GLY A 382 14.37 11.12 -21.44
N HIS A 383 15.46 11.88 -21.31
CA HIS A 383 15.79 13.01 -22.19
C HIS A 383 16.68 12.61 -23.37
N ALA A 384 17.39 11.48 -23.25
CA ALA A 384 18.34 11.02 -24.26
C ALA A 384 17.65 10.31 -25.43
N TYR A 385 16.48 9.71 -25.19
CA TYR A 385 15.71 8.98 -26.20
C TYR A 385 14.24 9.36 -26.07
N ASN A 386 13.78 10.17 -27.04
CA ASN A 386 12.49 10.87 -27.02
C ASN A 386 11.52 10.37 -28.10
N ASP A 387 11.94 9.44 -28.96
CA ASP A 387 11.06 8.73 -29.88
C ASP A 387 10.51 7.45 -29.23
N PHE A 388 9.33 7.00 -29.64
CA PHE A 388 8.75 5.69 -29.29
C PHE A 388 8.06 5.09 -30.53
N PRO A 389 8.12 3.77 -30.80
CA PRO A 389 8.76 2.71 -30.00
C PRO A 389 10.29 2.61 -30.18
N TYR A 390 10.84 3.31 -31.17
CA TYR A 390 12.26 3.35 -31.45
C TYR A 390 13.03 4.19 -30.41
N MET A 391 14.35 4.11 -30.45
CA MET A 391 15.30 4.90 -29.69
C MET A 391 16.35 5.43 -30.65
N ASN A 392 16.24 6.70 -31.03
CA ASN A 392 16.97 7.34 -32.13
C ASN A 392 16.84 6.56 -33.46
N GLY A 393 15.60 6.16 -33.80
CA GLY A 393 15.30 5.45 -35.06
C GLY A 393 15.68 3.97 -35.08
N ARG A 394 16.21 3.40 -33.98
CA ARG A 394 16.57 1.99 -33.86
C ARG A 394 15.82 1.31 -32.72
N TRP A 395 15.60 0.01 -32.79
CA TRP A 395 15.02 -0.74 -31.67
C TRP A 395 16.01 -0.91 -30.50
N VAL A 396 17.29 -1.08 -30.83
CA VAL A 396 18.40 -1.13 -29.87
C VAL A 396 19.43 -0.11 -30.35
N PRO A 397 19.70 0.96 -29.59
CA PRO A 397 20.73 1.93 -29.95
C PRO A 397 22.12 1.30 -29.98
N ASP A 398 22.99 1.82 -30.85
CA ASP A 398 24.36 1.31 -31.00
C ASP A 398 25.17 1.48 -29.70
N GLU A 399 24.83 2.49 -28.89
CA GLU A 399 25.48 2.78 -27.61
C GLU A 399 25.09 1.82 -26.48
N TYR A 400 24.12 0.91 -26.70
CA TYR A 400 23.66 -0.04 -25.68
C TYR A 400 24.82 -0.86 -25.09
N TRP A 401 25.80 -1.23 -25.93
CA TRP A 401 26.98 -2.00 -25.53
C TRP A 401 28.22 -1.15 -25.20
N ALA A 402 28.08 0.18 -25.11
CA ALA A 402 29.22 1.08 -24.87
C ALA A 402 29.83 0.90 -23.47
N VAL A 403 29.05 0.44 -22.48
CA VAL A 403 29.54 0.13 -21.14
C VAL A 403 29.58 -1.39 -20.99
N GLN A 404 30.79 -1.94 -20.88
CA GLN A 404 31.02 -3.38 -20.83
C GLN A 404 30.65 -3.99 -19.46
N GLY A 405 30.18 -5.24 -19.49
CA GLY A 405 29.85 -6.02 -18.30
C GLY A 405 28.49 -5.68 -17.67
N TRP A 406 28.19 -6.30 -16.53
CA TRP A 406 26.86 -6.21 -15.89
C TRP A 406 26.48 -4.80 -15.46
N ARG A 407 27.46 -3.93 -15.19
CA ARG A 407 27.24 -2.53 -14.83
C ARG A 407 26.58 -1.74 -15.97
N GLY A 408 26.81 -2.13 -17.22
CA GLY A 408 26.19 -1.50 -18.38
C GLY A 408 24.66 -1.51 -18.30
N PHE A 409 24.05 -2.55 -17.73
CA PHE A 409 22.59 -2.60 -17.58
C PHE A 409 22.02 -1.51 -16.65
N PHE A 410 22.82 -0.93 -15.76
CA PHE A 410 22.39 0.05 -14.76
C PHE A 410 23.03 1.43 -14.93
N GLU A 411 24.19 1.49 -15.60
CA GLU A 411 25.01 2.69 -15.75
C GLU A 411 25.10 3.16 -17.22
N ASN A 412 24.51 2.43 -18.18
CA ASN A 412 24.38 2.89 -19.57
C ASN A 412 22.99 3.50 -19.80
N THR A 413 22.96 4.74 -20.28
CA THR A 413 21.73 5.49 -20.55
C THR A 413 20.81 4.78 -21.54
N ALA A 414 21.35 4.21 -22.63
CA ALA A 414 20.59 3.47 -23.63
C ALA A 414 19.99 2.18 -23.04
N ALA A 415 20.80 1.42 -22.29
CA ALA A 415 20.35 0.16 -21.69
C ALA A 415 19.23 0.38 -20.68
N VAL A 416 19.41 1.33 -19.75
CA VAL A 416 18.43 1.65 -18.71
C VAL A 416 17.09 2.09 -19.31
N GLN A 417 17.13 2.94 -20.34
CA GLN A 417 15.92 3.42 -21.02
C GLN A 417 15.21 2.30 -21.80
N LEU A 418 15.95 1.50 -22.56
CA LEU A 418 15.39 0.36 -23.30
C LEU A 418 14.76 -0.66 -22.36
N HIS A 419 15.47 -1.04 -21.29
CA HIS A 419 14.98 -2.00 -20.30
C HIS A 419 13.71 -1.51 -19.62
N HIS A 420 13.65 -0.24 -19.22
CA HIS A 420 12.45 0.31 -18.61
C HIS A 420 11.27 0.30 -19.58
N ARG A 421 11.46 0.66 -20.86
CA ARG A 421 10.41 0.62 -21.90
C ARG A 421 9.89 -0.79 -22.15
N LEU A 422 10.79 -1.78 -22.22
CA LEU A 422 10.42 -3.19 -22.33
C LEU A 422 9.63 -3.66 -21.10
N LEU A 423 10.13 -3.37 -19.89
CA LEU A 423 9.45 -3.70 -18.63
C LEU A 423 8.06 -3.05 -18.52
N ALA A 424 7.93 -1.77 -18.88
CA ALA A 424 6.66 -1.05 -18.90
C ALA A 424 5.67 -1.67 -19.88
N SER A 425 6.13 -2.01 -21.09
CA SER A 425 5.31 -2.67 -22.11
C SER A 425 4.85 -4.07 -21.66
N THR A 426 5.78 -4.89 -21.13
CA THR A 426 5.45 -6.22 -20.57
C THR A 426 4.49 -6.11 -19.38
N THR A 427 4.65 -5.09 -18.53
CA THR A 427 3.75 -4.83 -17.39
C THR A 427 2.35 -4.50 -17.88
N LEU A 428 2.22 -3.57 -18.84
CA LEU A 428 0.93 -3.20 -19.42
C LEU A 428 0.23 -4.41 -20.03
N ILE A 429 0.93 -5.17 -20.88
CA ILE A 429 0.38 -6.39 -21.48
C ILE A 429 -0.05 -7.37 -20.40
N SER A 430 0.79 -7.64 -19.39
CA SER A 430 0.47 -8.58 -18.31
C SER A 430 -0.75 -8.15 -17.49
N VAL A 431 -0.87 -6.84 -17.19
CA VAL A 431 -2.03 -6.28 -16.49
C VAL A 431 -3.29 -6.39 -17.35
N LEU A 432 -3.23 -6.00 -18.63
CA LEU A 432 -4.37 -6.04 -19.54
C LEU A 432 -4.81 -7.48 -19.84
N THR A 433 -3.88 -8.42 -20.01
CA THR A 433 -4.18 -9.85 -20.15
C THR A 433 -4.86 -10.37 -18.88
N THR A 434 -4.34 -10.05 -17.69
CA THR A 434 -4.97 -10.43 -16.42
C THR A 434 -6.39 -9.84 -16.33
N TRP A 435 -6.56 -8.56 -16.66
CA TRP A 435 -7.86 -7.92 -16.71
C TRP A 435 -8.82 -8.61 -17.69
N ALA A 436 -8.37 -8.89 -18.91
CA ALA A 436 -9.18 -9.56 -19.95
C ALA A 436 -9.59 -10.98 -19.54
N VAL A 437 -8.69 -11.76 -18.92
CA VAL A 437 -8.98 -13.13 -18.46
C VAL A 437 -9.96 -13.15 -17.28
N PHE A 438 -9.91 -12.14 -16.39
CA PHE A 438 -10.68 -12.14 -15.15
C PHE A 438 -11.91 -11.23 -15.15
N ARG A 439 -12.08 -10.32 -16.11
CA ARG A 439 -13.25 -9.41 -16.20
C ARG A 439 -14.59 -10.15 -16.33
N GLY A 440 -14.61 -11.30 -17.00
CA GLY A 440 -15.81 -12.13 -17.17
C GLY A 440 -16.01 -13.17 -16.06
N LYS A 441 -15.07 -13.32 -15.13
CA LYS A 441 -15.17 -14.33 -14.06
C LYS A 441 -16.00 -13.81 -12.88
N VAL A 442 -16.61 -14.75 -12.15
CA VAL A 442 -17.30 -14.45 -10.88
C VAL A 442 -16.25 -14.11 -9.83
N LEU A 443 -16.20 -12.83 -9.44
CA LEU A 443 -15.28 -12.28 -8.46
C LEU A 443 -16.05 -11.38 -7.49
N PRO A 444 -15.56 -11.21 -6.24
CA PRO A 444 -16.11 -10.20 -5.33
C PRO A 444 -16.08 -8.82 -5.98
N HIS A 445 -17.11 -8.02 -5.76
CA HIS A 445 -17.26 -6.69 -6.38
C HIS A 445 -16.02 -5.81 -6.18
N ALA A 446 -15.49 -5.76 -4.96
CA ALA A 446 -14.28 -5.01 -4.64
C ALA A 446 -13.06 -5.49 -5.45
N SER A 447 -12.86 -6.80 -5.60
CA SER A 447 -11.76 -7.37 -6.39
C SER A 447 -11.87 -6.97 -7.87
N ARG A 448 -13.09 -6.95 -8.42
CA ARG A 448 -13.34 -6.51 -9.79
C ARG A 448 -13.04 -5.02 -9.98
N GLN A 449 -13.47 -4.17 -9.04
CA GLN A 449 -13.17 -2.73 -9.09
C GLN A 449 -11.67 -2.46 -9.01
N LEU A 450 -10.93 -3.16 -8.13
CA LEU A 450 -9.48 -3.04 -8.03
C LEU A 450 -8.77 -3.50 -9.30
N LEU A 451 -9.23 -4.59 -9.93
CA LEU A 451 -8.66 -5.07 -11.20
C LEU A 451 -8.92 -4.08 -12.35
N ASN A 452 -10.13 -3.51 -12.43
CA ASN A 452 -10.44 -2.47 -13.41
C ASN A 452 -9.59 -1.21 -13.18
N GLY A 453 -9.47 -0.78 -11.93
CA GLY A 453 -8.65 0.37 -11.53
C GLY A 453 -7.17 0.15 -11.86
N LEU A 454 -6.63 -1.03 -11.58
CA LEU A 454 -5.25 -1.38 -11.92
C LEU A 454 -4.99 -1.32 -13.42
N ALA A 455 -5.91 -1.85 -14.25
CA ALA A 455 -5.80 -1.76 -15.70
C ALA A 455 -5.83 -0.32 -16.19
N ALA A 456 -6.75 0.51 -15.68
CA ALA A 456 -6.87 1.91 -16.05
C ALA A 456 -5.62 2.72 -15.64
N VAL A 457 -5.14 2.57 -14.41
CA VAL A 457 -3.94 3.28 -13.92
C VAL A 457 -2.69 2.84 -14.67
N THR A 458 -2.52 1.54 -14.93
CA THR A 458 -1.35 1.04 -15.67
C THR A 458 -1.34 1.56 -17.11
N ALA A 459 -2.51 1.56 -17.79
CA ALA A 459 -2.63 2.13 -19.13
C ALA A 459 -2.30 3.63 -19.12
N LEU A 460 -2.87 4.38 -18.18
CA LEU A 460 -2.59 5.81 -18.02
C LEU A 460 -1.10 6.07 -17.77
N GLN A 461 -0.45 5.31 -16.89
CA GLN A 461 0.96 5.49 -16.55
C GLN A 461 1.88 5.22 -17.75
N VAL A 462 1.61 4.18 -18.54
CA VAL A 462 2.38 3.92 -19.77
C VAL A 462 2.12 4.98 -20.83
N THR A 463 0.87 5.39 -21.04
CA THR A 463 0.55 6.49 -21.95
C THR A 463 1.28 7.77 -21.56
N LEU A 464 1.28 8.14 -20.28
CA LEU A 464 2.00 9.31 -19.78
C LEU A 464 3.51 9.19 -19.99
N GLY A 465 4.09 8.01 -19.79
CA GLY A 465 5.50 7.75 -20.06
C GLY A 465 5.88 7.96 -21.53
N ILE A 466 5.02 7.49 -22.45
CA ILE A 466 5.20 7.65 -23.90
C ILE A 466 5.03 9.11 -24.29
N THR A 467 3.94 9.77 -23.89
CA THR A 467 3.68 11.18 -24.24
C THR A 467 4.64 12.17 -23.61
N ASN A 468 5.37 11.78 -22.56
CA ASN A 468 6.47 12.58 -22.02
C ASN A 468 7.77 12.41 -22.82
N SER A 469 7.93 11.28 -23.52
CA SER A 469 9.06 11.05 -24.41
C SER A 469 8.82 11.78 -25.72
N ASP A 470 7.64 11.60 -26.31
CA ASP A 470 7.24 12.27 -27.54
C ASP A 470 6.99 13.75 -27.23
N ASP A 471 7.87 14.63 -27.68
CA ASP A 471 7.62 16.07 -27.66
C ASP A 471 6.40 16.34 -28.56
N LEU A 472 5.20 16.29 -27.98
CA LEU A 472 3.97 16.72 -28.63
C LEU A 472 4.16 18.22 -28.91
N MET A 473 4.58 18.50 -30.14
CA MET A 473 4.75 19.82 -30.73
C MET A 473 3.40 20.54 -30.67
N LEU A 474 3.15 21.27 -29.58
CA LEU A 474 2.19 22.37 -29.58
C LEU A 474 2.89 23.57 -30.24
N PRO A 475 2.28 24.26 -31.22
CA PRO A 475 2.92 25.36 -31.93
C PRO A 475 3.34 26.47 -30.97
N ALA A 476 4.58 26.91 -31.10
CA ALA A 476 5.19 28.00 -30.34
C ALA A 476 4.68 29.40 -30.75
N SER A 477 3.38 29.54 -31.05
CA SER A 477 2.79 30.82 -31.49
C SER A 477 2.09 31.62 -30.38
N LEU A 478 2.18 31.19 -29.12
CA LEU A 478 1.73 32.00 -27.97
C LEU A 478 2.78 32.00 -26.86
N GLY A 479 3.60 33.05 -26.83
CA GLY A 479 4.22 33.54 -25.60
C GLY A 479 5.70 33.22 -25.41
N SER A 480 6.56 34.02 -26.04
CA SER A 480 7.79 34.61 -25.45
C SER A 480 8.43 33.88 -24.25
N CYS A 481 9.19 32.82 -24.49
CA CYS A 481 10.27 32.39 -23.60
C CYS A 481 11.44 31.91 -24.45
N THR A 482 12.29 32.86 -24.84
CA THR A 482 13.60 32.60 -25.43
C THR A 482 14.47 31.81 -24.47
N SER A 483 15.08 30.74 -25.00
CA SER A 483 16.23 30.03 -24.43
C SER A 483 15.96 29.05 -23.28
N GLY A 484 15.54 27.82 -23.64
CA GLY A 484 16.08 26.59 -23.02
C GLY A 484 15.65 26.18 -21.60
N ARG A 485 14.73 26.88 -20.93
CA ARG A 485 14.37 26.55 -19.52
C ARG A 485 12.88 26.59 -19.16
N CYS A 486 11.96 26.60 -20.14
CA CYS A 486 10.51 26.60 -19.89
C CYS A 486 9.76 25.37 -20.43
N THR A 487 10.37 24.18 -20.38
CA THR A 487 9.60 22.91 -20.40
C THR A 487 9.28 22.45 -18.98
N HIS A 488 8.79 23.34 -18.12
CA HIS A 488 8.00 22.92 -16.96
C HIS A 488 6.59 22.54 -17.42
N ARG A 489 6.49 21.48 -18.23
CA ARG A 489 5.25 20.74 -18.35
C ARG A 489 5.07 19.99 -17.03
N PHE A 490 4.12 20.46 -16.23
CA PHE A 490 3.67 19.83 -14.99
C PHE A 490 3.12 18.41 -15.28
N SER A 491 4.00 17.42 -15.41
CA SER A 491 3.60 16.02 -15.27
C SER A 491 3.59 15.68 -13.78
N LEU A 492 2.58 16.22 -13.06
CA LEU A 492 2.17 15.79 -11.71
C LEU A 492 1.84 14.28 -11.62
N TRP A 493 2.00 13.55 -12.72
CA TRP A 493 1.55 12.19 -12.95
C TRP A 493 2.66 11.24 -13.44
N SER A 494 3.92 11.68 -13.55
CA SER A 494 5.03 10.83 -14.03
C SER A 494 5.41 9.65 -13.11
N TRP A 495 4.75 9.50 -11.96
CA TRP A 495 5.04 8.49 -10.93
C TRP A 495 3.79 7.84 -10.31
N ARG A 496 2.62 7.88 -10.99
CA ARG A 496 1.36 7.37 -10.43
C ARG A 496 1.12 5.89 -10.71
#